data_AF-A0A1A8BG75-F1
#
_entry.id   AF-A0A1A8BG75-F1
#
_cell.length_a   1.000
_cell.length_b   1.000
_cell.length_c   1.000
_cell.angle_alpha   90.00
_cell.angle_beta   90.00
_cell.angle_gamma   90.00
#
_symmetry.space_group_name_H-M   'P 1'
#
loop_
_entity.id
_entity.type
_entity.pdbx_description
1 polymer ?
#
loop_
_entity_poly.entity_id
_entity_poly.type
_entity_poly.pdbx_seq_one_letter_code
_entity_poly.pdbx_strand_id
1 'polypeptide(L)'
;MLLSPCMAYSGLELSFYSGVYGTCIGATAQFGEAAKGLIGISGIVVGIGEIVGGGLFGLLCRNSRFRRTSVVFLGMVVHFIASYLIFLNIPDDAPIVFESASQKSPYLTPSASIALLCSFLLGLGDSCFNTQL
;
A
#
# COMPACT_ATOMS: atom_id res chain seq x y z
N MET A 1 8.10 16.08 -19.82
CA MET A 1 7.02 15.15 -20.18
C MET A 1 7.36 13.67 -19.94
N LEU A 2 8.63 13.23 -19.92
CA LEU A 2 8.96 11.81 -19.68
C LEU A 2 8.53 11.24 -18.30
N LEU A 3 8.46 12.09 -17.26
CA LEU A 3 8.08 11.69 -15.89
C LEU A 3 6.56 11.77 -15.61
N SER A 4 5.78 12.34 -16.54
CA SER A 4 4.32 12.47 -16.41
C SER A 4 3.61 11.14 -16.14
N PRO A 5 3.90 10.03 -16.85
CA PRO A 5 3.23 8.75 -16.58
C PRO A 5 3.60 8.19 -15.20
N CYS A 6 4.84 8.35 -14.73
CA CYS A 6 5.25 7.92 -13.39
C CYS A 6 4.54 8.71 -12.29
N MET A 7 4.41 10.03 -12.47
CA MET A 7 3.66 10.91 -11.57
C MET A 7 2.18 10.55 -11.51
N ALA A 8 1.57 10.28 -12.67
CA ALA A 8 0.19 9.83 -12.73
C ALA A 8 -0.02 8.49 -12.02
N TYR A 9 0.89 7.53 -12.21
CA TYR A 9 0.86 6.23 -11.52
C TYR A 9 0.95 6.40 -9.99
N SER A 10 1.95 7.16 -9.51
CA SER A 10 2.12 7.41 -8.06
C SER A 10 0.91 8.09 -7.45
N GLY A 11 0.29 9.05 -8.15
CA GLY A 11 -0.93 9.73 -7.70
C GLY A 11 -2.16 8.82 -7.65
N LEU A 12 -2.30 7.90 -8.61
CA LEU A 12 -3.35 6.88 -8.60
C LEU A 12 -3.18 5.92 -7.42
N GLU A 13 -1.94 5.50 -7.16
CA GLU A 13 -1.65 4.59 -6.05
C GLU A 13 -1.85 5.27 -4.69
N LEU A 14 -1.41 6.52 -4.54
CA LEU A 14 -1.69 7.36 -3.36
C LEU A 14 -3.19 7.45 -3.08
N SER A 15 -3.98 7.70 -4.12
CA SER A 15 -5.44 7.78 -4.01
C SER A 15 -6.05 6.42 -3.61
N PHE A 16 -5.48 5.33 -4.11
CA PHE A 16 -5.90 3.98 -3.76
C PHE A 16 -5.64 3.66 -2.28
N TYR A 17 -4.41 3.82 -1.79
CA TYR A 17 -4.13 3.40 -0.41
C TYR A 17 -4.68 4.34 0.66
N SER A 18 -4.79 5.65 0.35
CA SER A 18 -5.34 6.64 1.29
C SER A 18 -6.86 6.61 1.38
N GLY A 19 -7.55 6.32 0.27
CA GLY A 19 -9.01 6.39 0.18
C GLY A 19 -9.73 5.05 0.09
N VAL A 20 -9.22 4.11 -0.73
CA VAL A 20 -9.93 2.88 -1.09
C VAL A 20 -9.49 1.69 -0.23
N TYR A 21 -8.18 1.57 0.02
CA TYR A 21 -7.65 0.42 0.73
C TYR A 21 -8.14 0.33 2.18
N GLY A 22 -8.15 1.47 2.89
CA GLY A 22 -8.71 1.56 4.24
C GLY A 22 -10.18 1.18 4.29
N THR A 23 -10.99 1.62 3.31
CA THR A 23 -12.41 1.25 3.26
C THR A 23 -12.61 -0.23 2.94
N CYS A 24 -11.77 -0.82 2.08
CA CYS A 24 -11.78 -2.26 1.80
C CYS A 24 -11.48 -3.10 3.05
N ILE A 25 -10.53 -2.66 3.90
CA ILE A 25 -10.28 -3.30 5.21
C ILE A 25 -11.52 -3.17 6.10
N GLY A 26 -12.15 -2.00 6.14
CA GLY A 26 -13.37 -1.75 6.91
C GLY A 26 -14.58 -2.59 6.47
N ALA A 27 -14.71 -2.85 5.16
CA ALA A 27 -15.81 -3.60 4.56
C ALA A 27 -15.62 -5.13 4.60
N THR A 28 -14.43 -5.60 4.99
CA THR A 28 -14.12 -7.03 5.05
C THR A 28 -14.79 -7.67 6.27
N ALA A 29 -15.77 -8.53 6.00
CA ALA A 29 -16.64 -9.19 6.99
C ALA A 29 -15.85 -9.89 8.11
N GLN A 30 -14.74 -10.55 7.77
CA GLN A 30 -13.96 -11.34 8.71
C GLN A 30 -13.23 -10.51 9.77
N PHE A 31 -13.03 -9.21 9.56
CA PHE A 31 -12.42 -8.34 10.58
C PHE A 31 -13.41 -7.86 11.65
N GLY A 32 -14.73 -8.04 11.44
CA GLY A 32 -15.77 -7.81 12.45
C GLY A 32 -15.70 -6.42 13.11
N GLU A 33 -15.92 -6.35 14.42
CA GLU A 33 -15.81 -5.08 15.18
C GLU A 33 -14.40 -4.47 15.17
N ALA A 34 -13.37 -5.28 14.98
CA ALA A 34 -12.00 -4.80 14.92
C ALA A 34 -11.70 -4.03 13.61
N ALA A 35 -12.50 -4.22 12.56
CA ALA A 35 -12.26 -3.66 11.23
C ALA A 35 -12.01 -2.14 11.27
N LYS A 36 -12.83 -1.38 12.01
CA LYS A 36 -12.67 0.08 12.15
C LYS A 36 -11.34 0.48 12.79
N GLY A 37 -10.89 -0.29 13.79
CA GLY A 37 -9.58 -0.11 14.41
C GLY A 37 -8.43 -0.44 13.46
N LEU A 38 -8.59 -1.49 12.65
CA LEU A 38 -7.61 -1.85 11.62
C LEU A 38 -7.45 -0.76 10.56
N ILE A 39 -8.50 0.00 10.22
CA ILE A 39 -8.37 1.16 9.32
C ILE A 39 -7.36 2.16 9.89
N GLY A 40 -7.53 2.57 11.15
CA GLY A 40 -6.60 3.49 11.81
C GLY A 40 -5.18 2.94 11.90
N ILE A 41 -5.04 1.67 12.30
CA ILE A 41 -3.71 1.02 12.40
C ILE A 41 -3.06 0.92 11.03
N SER A 42 -3.82 0.62 9.97
CA SER A 42 -3.31 0.54 8.60
C SER A 42 -2.68 1.86 8.17
N GLY A 43 -3.33 3.01 8.44
CA GLY A 43 -2.79 4.34 8.16
C GLY A 43 -1.50 4.65 8.94
N ILE A 44 -1.42 4.26 10.22
CA ILE A 44 -0.19 4.41 11.01
C ILE A 44 0.94 3.58 10.40
N VAL A 45 0.65 2.34 9.98
CA VAL A 45 1.64 1.43 9.41
C VAL A 45 2.12 1.89 8.03
N VAL A 46 1.26 2.51 7.22
CA VAL A 46 1.68 3.22 5.98
C VAL A 46 2.71 4.29 6.34
N GLY A 47 2.41 5.16 7.31
CA GLY A 47 3.32 6.23 7.72
C GLY A 47 4.66 5.72 8.25
N ILE A 48 4.66 4.61 8.98
CA ILE A 48 5.90 3.94 9.40
C ILE A 48 6.70 3.46 8.18
N GLY A 49 6.04 2.86 7.18
CA GLY A 49 6.65 2.46 5.92
C GLY A 49 7.30 3.63 5.19
N GLU A 50 6.61 4.77 5.13
CA GLU A 50 7.13 6.00 4.51
C GLU A 50 8.37 6.52 5.23
N ILE A 51 8.36 6.58 6.57
CA ILE A 51 9.51 7.04 7.38
C ILE A 51 10.72 6.10 7.19
N VAL A 52 10.49 4.78 7.25
CA VAL A 52 11.55 3.78 7.10
C VAL A 52 12.15 3.82 5.71
N GLY A 53 11.32 3.82 4.66
CA GLY A 53 11.80 3.89 3.29
C GLY A 53 12.48 5.22 2.99
N GLY A 54 11.91 6.34 3.46
CA GLY A 54 12.51 7.67 3.31
C GLY A 54 13.88 7.78 3.96
N GLY A 55 14.03 7.28 5.19
CA GLY A 55 15.30 7.24 5.91
C GLY A 55 16.32 6.30 5.25
N LEU A 56 15.91 5.08 4.92
CA LEU A 56 16.80 4.07 4.34
C LEU A 56 17.29 4.48 2.96
N PHE A 57 16.37 4.83 2.05
CA PHE A 57 16.72 5.18 0.66
C PHE A 57 17.31 6.58 0.53
N GLY A 58 16.89 7.54 1.37
CA GLY A 58 17.51 8.86 1.43
C GLY A 58 18.99 8.81 1.85
N LEU A 59 19.34 7.95 2.83
CA LEU A 59 20.72 7.75 3.26
C LEU A 59 21.52 6.87 2.27
N LEU A 60 20.92 5.83 1.69
CA LEU A 60 21.57 4.96 0.70
C LEU A 60 21.95 5.71 -0.59
N CYS A 61 21.08 6.60 -1.07
CA CYS A 61 21.35 7.43 -2.24
C CYS A 61 22.48 8.45 -2.02
N ARG A 62 22.78 8.80 -0.76
CA ARG A 62 23.91 9.68 -0.42
C ARG A 62 25.27 9.03 -0.66
N ASN A 63 25.36 7.69 -0.69
CA ASN A 63 26.61 6.95 -0.80
C ASN A 63 27.00 6.55 -2.25
N SER A 64 26.49 7.27 -3.25
CA SER A 64 26.85 7.30 -4.69
C SER A 64 26.88 5.99 -5.51
N ARG A 65 26.80 4.79 -4.91
CA ARG A 65 26.78 3.51 -5.63
C ARG A 65 25.41 3.11 -6.17
N PHE A 66 24.33 3.64 -5.61
CA PHE A 66 22.97 3.37 -6.09
C PHE A 66 22.51 4.47 -7.04
N ARG A 67 22.27 4.12 -8.30
CA ARG A 67 21.65 5.03 -9.27
C ARG A 67 20.20 5.25 -8.87
N ARG A 68 19.74 6.50 -8.86
CA ARG A 68 18.37 6.88 -8.47
C ARG A 68 17.28 6.03 -9.14
N THR A 69 17.47 5.74 -10.43
CA THR A 69 16.59 4.88 -11.22
C THR A 69 16.34 3.50 -10.60
N SER A 70 17.32 2.92 -9.89
CA SER A 70 17.21 1.59 -9.28
C SER A 70 16.28 1.59 -8.07
N VAL A 71 16.27 2.67 -7.28
CA VAL A 71 15.39 2.80 -6.13
C VAL A 71 13.95 3.07 -6.59
N VAL A 72 13.75 3.79 -7.71
CA VAL A 72 12.41 3.97 -8.30
C VAL A 72 11.86 2.62 -8.81
N PHE A 73 12.72 1.83 -9.45
CA PHE A 73 12.36 0.49 -9.90
C PHE A 73 12.02 -0.44 -8.74
N LEU A 74 12.77 -0.37 -7.64
CA LEU A 74 12.46 -1.12 -6.42
C LEU A 74 11.08 -0.72 -5.86
N GLY A 75 10.77 0.58 -5.82
CA GLY A 75 9.44 1.09 -5.44
C GLY A 75 8.32 0.48 -6.27
N MET A 76 8.46 0.48 -7.61
CA MET A 76 7.48 -0.17 -8.51
C MET A 76 7.29 -1.65 -8.21
N VAL A 77 8.37 -2.40 -7.96
CA VAL A 77 8.27 -3.84 -7.65
C VAL A 77 7.56 -4.05 -6.31
N VAL A 78 7.87 -3.22 -5.30
CA VAL A 78 7.22 -3.28 -3.98
C VAL A 78 5.72 -3.00 -4.11
N HIS A 79 5.33 -1.97 -4.86
CA HIS A 79 3.94 -1.63 -5.14
C HIS A 79 3.20 -2.74 -5.89
N PHE A 80 3.86 -3.39 -6.85
CA PHE A 80 3.29 -4.54 -7.56
C PHE A 80 3.04 -5.73 -6.62
N ILE A 81 4.00 -6.06 -5.76
CA ILE A 81 3.86 -7.12 -4.75
C ILE A 81 2.74 -6.79 -3.76
N ALA A 82 2.69 -5.54 -3.27
CA ALA A 82 1.65 -5.09 -2.36
C ALA A 82 0.26 -5.20 -3.00
N SER A 83 0.10 -4.72 -4.23
CA SER A 83 -1.14 -4.81 -4.99
C SER A 83 -1.59 -6.26 -5.19
N TYR A 84 -0.65 -7.17 -5.49
CA TYR A 84 -0.95 -8.59 -5.64
C TYR A 84 -1.37 -9.25 -4.31
N LEU A 85 -0.70 -8.92 -3.20
CA LEU A 85 -1.09 -9.40 -1.87
C LEU A 85 -2.46 -8.87 -1.44
N ILE A 86 -2.78 -7.62 -1.75
CA ILE A 86 -4.09 -7.02 -1.49
C ILE A 86 -5.17 -7.75 -2.28
N PHE A 87 -4.93 -8.04 -3.57
CA PHE A 87 -5.84 -8.82 -4.40
C PHE A 87 -6.10 -10.23 -3.85
N LEU A 88 -5.08 -10.87 -3.26
CA LEU A 88 -5.25 -12.19 -2.62
C LEU A 88 -5.98 -12.12 -1.28
N ASN A 89 -5.78 -11.04 -0.51
CA ASN A 89 -6.27 -10.93 0.86
C ASN A 89 -7.67 -10.30 0.95
N ILE A 90 -8.02 -9.39 0.05
CA ILE A 90 -9.29 -8.66 0.08
C ILE A 90 -10.27 -9.25 -0.94
N PRO A 91 -11.53 -9.52 -0.55
CA PRO A 91 -12.54 -10.06 -1.46
C PRO A 91 -12.89 -9.04 -2.55
N ASP A 92 -13.22 -9.53 -3.76
CA ASP A 92 -13.43 -8.68 -4.95
C ASP A 92 -14.61 -7.71 -4.83
N ASP A 93 -15.57 -8.00 -3.93
CA ASP A 93 -16.72 -7.16 -3.63
C ASP A 93 -16.45 -6.09 -2.54
N ALA A 94 -15.33 -6.16 -1.82
CA ALA A 94 -15.01 -5.19 -0.75
C ALA A 94 -14.96 -3.71 -1.20
N PRO A 95 -14.43 -3.35 -2.40
CA PRO A 95 -14.44 -1.95 -2.84
C PRO A 95 -15.82 -1.43 -3.29
N ILE A 96 -16.79 -2.32 -3.50
CA ILE A 96 -18.11 -2.00 -4.08
C ILE A 96 -19.19 -1.95 -2.99
N VAL A 97 -19.03 -2.76 -1.95
CA VAL A 97 -20.01 -2.92 -0.88
C VAL A 97 -19.67 -2.00 0.29
N PHE A 98 -20.31 -0.82 0.32
CA PHE A 98 -20.12 0.20 1.38
C PHE A 98 -20.98 -0.05 2.64
N GLU A 99 -22.06 -0.83 2.56
CA GLU A 99 -23.03 -1.02 3.66
C GLU A 99 -23.17 -2.46 4.18
N SER A 100 -22.72 -3.46 3.41
CA SER A 100 -22.85 -4.88 3.76
C SER A 100 -21.48 -5.54 3.88
N ALA A 101 -21.30 -6.41 4.86
CA ALA A 101 -20.10 -7.23 4.97
C ALA A 101 -19.94 -8.09 3.69
N SER A 102 -18.76 -8.05 3.04
CA SER A 102 -18.54 -8.78 1.77
C SER A 102 -18.91 -10.26 1.92
N GLN A 103 -19.86 -10.73 1.09
CA GLN A 103 -20.42 -12.09 1.12
C GLN A 103 -19.59 -13.11 0.33
N LYS A 104 -18.57 -12.65 -0.40
CA LYS A 104 -17.78 -13.48 -1.31
C LYS A 104 -16.52 -13.97 -0.60
N SER A 105 -16.21 -15.25 -0.81
CA SER A 105 -15.04 -15.89 -0.19
C SER A 105 -13.77 -15.37 -0.87
N PRO A 106 -12.89 -14.64 -0.18
CA PRO A 106 -11.59 -14.25 -0.75
C PRO A 106 -10.73 -15.49 -1.05
N TYR A 107 -9.78 -15.35 -1.98
CA TYR A 107 -8.89 -16.44 -2.40
C TYR A 107 -8.00 -16.96 -1.26
N LEU A 108 -7.58 -16.07 -0.34
CA LEU A 108 -6.97 -16.44 0.95
C LEU A 108 -7.92 -16.06 2.09
N THR A 109 -7.85 -16.79 3.21
CA THR A 109 -8.45 -16.33 4.47
C THR A 109 -7.88 -14.96 4.83
N PRO A 110 -8.71 -13.91 4.91
CA PRO A 110 -8.25 -12.55 5.12
C PRO A 110 -7.61 -12.45 6.49
N SER A 111 -6.43 -11.84 6.51
CA SER A 111 -5.58 -11.78 7.70
C SER A 111 -5.18 -10.34 7.94
N ALA A 112 -5.46 -9.88 9.15
CA ALA A 112 -5.11 -8.54 9.61
C ALA A 112 -3.61 -8.27 9.44
N SER A 113 -2.77 -9.27 9.71
CA SER A 113 -1.32 -9.17 9.57
C SER A 113 -0.88 -8.95 8.13
N ILE A 114 -1.52 -9.60 7.15
CA ILE A 114 -1.20 -9.42 5.73
C ILE A 114 -1.68 -8.05 5.26
N ALA A 115 -2.87 -7.62 5.70
CA ALA A 115 -3.38 -6.29 5.38
C ALA A 115 -2.45 -5.17 5.91
N LEU A 116 -1.96 -5.29 7.14
CA LEU A 116 -1.00 -4.35 7.72
C LEU A 116 0.38 -4.44 7.03
N LEU A 117 0.82 -5.63 6.64
CA LEU A 117 2.05 -5.78 5.85
C LEU A 117 1.93 -5.09 4.50
N CYS A 118 0.77 -5.18 3.83
CA CYS A 118 0.51 -4.45 2.59
C CYS A 118 0.52 -2.93 2.82
N SER A 119 -0.09 -2.44 3.90
CA SER A 119 0.00 -1.01 4.30
C SER A 119 1.45 -0.54 4.41
N PHE A 120 2.30 -1.33 5.08
CA PHE A 120 3.71 -1.01 5.24
C PHE A 120 4.44 -0.96 3.88
N LEU A 121 4.20 -1.95 3.03
CA LEU A 121 4.81 -2.02 1.69
C LEU A 121 4.37 -0.86 0.79
N LEU A 122 3.10 -0.45 0.84
CA LEU A 122 2.57 0.68 0.10
C LEU A 122 3.29 1.99 0.49
N GLY A 123 3.42 2.26 1.78
CA GLY A 123 4.16 3.44 2.28
C GLY A 123 5.66 3.37 1.97
N LEU A 124 6.26 2.18 2.06
CA LEU A 124 7.67 1.99 1.69
C LEU A 124 7.90 2.25 0.20
N GLY A 125 7.01 1.77 -0.67
CA GLY A 125 7.06 2.04 -2.11
C GLY A 125 6.87 3.51 -2.43
N ASP A 126 5.91 4.20 -1.79
CA ASP A 126 5.65 5.62 -1.99
C ASP A 126 6.89 6.49 -1.67
N SER A 127 7.56 6.20 -0.55
CA SER A 127 8.80 6.90 -0.19
C SER A 127 9.92 6.75 -1.21
N CYS A 128 9.96 5.66 -2.00
CA CYS A 128 10.96 5.46 -3.05
C CYS A 128 10.80 6.43 -4.22
N PHE A 129 9.56 6.88 -4.50
CA PHE A 129 9.27 7.90 -5.49
C PHE A 129 9.52 9.29 -4.91
N ASN A 130 9.00 9.56 -3.70
CA ASN A 130 9.09 10.87 -3.05
C ASN A 130 10.51 11.29 -2.67
N THR A 131 11.41 10.35 -2.38
CA THR A 131 12.82 10.69 -2.08
C THR A 131 13.68 10.97 -3.31
N GLN A 132 13.17 10.73 -4.52
CA GLN A 132 13.99 10.70 -5.72
C GLN A 132 13.55 11.63 -6.85
N LEU A 133 12.31 12.11 -6.76
CA LEU A 133 11.79 13.25 -7.51
C LEU A 133 12.30 14.57 -6.93
#